data_AF-A0A6P0S2A4-F1
#
_entry.id   AF-A0A6P0S2A4-F1
#
_cell.length_a   1.000
_cell.length_b   1.000
_cell.length_c   1.000
_cell.angle_alpha   90.00
_cell.angle_beta   90.00
_cell.angle_gamma   90.00
#
_symmetry.space_group_name_H-M   'P 1'
#
loop_
_entity.id
_entity.type
_entity.pdbx_description
1 polymer ?
#
loop_
_entity_poly.entity_id
_entity_poly.type
_entity_poly.pdbx_seq_one_letter_code
_entity_poly.pdbx_strand_id
1 'polypeptide(L)'
;MNREIKRKLKRIWFVRSLLGLGVIVTLGFSIRQAQTVCTQQVTMHKEAQKQLRRREQEPLQELNQLWEQWLEQRQLLESLPLLWEEYKLFYRQEQEQRKLREQRRQGELEHLQELKQQLNQAWLLLGLFILSFMVLLFLLLSHRQQVSLTGQLFLPEEYIAELEALHQRMKSQQKPLWFIQLKMLQEVVELLWAFYIHIRIENLWLPGINKKIDD
;
A
#
# COMPACT_ATOMS: atom_id res chain seq x y z
N MET A 1 81.67 -72.16 -77.21
CA MET A 1 80.30 -71.57 -77.20
C MET A 1 80.38 -70.11 -77.63
N ASN A 2 79.66 -69.72 -78.69
CA ASN A 2 79.79 -68.42 -79.33
C ASN A 2 79.37 -67.27 -78.37
N ARG A 3 80.21 -66.24 -78.23
CA ARG A 3 79.97 -65.08 -77.32
C ARG A 3 78.67 -64.35 -77.65
N GLU A 4 78.17 -64.48 -78.87
CA GLU A 4 76.92 -63.89 -79.33
C GLU A 4 75.68 -64.59 -78.75
N ILE A 5 75.69 -65.92 -78.65
CA ILE A 5 74.60 -66.71 -78.06
C ILE A 5 74.44 -66.39 -76.56
N LYS A 6 75.57 -66.24 -75.85
CA LYS A 6 75.58 -65.87 -74.41
C LYS A 6 74.97 -64.48 -74.17
N ARG A 7 75.13 -63.54 -75.11
CA ARG A 7 74.50 -62.20 -75.03
C ARG A 7 72.99 -62.25 -75.30
N LYS A 8 72.55 -63.03 -76.29
CA LYS A 8 71.12 -63.21 -76.58
C LYS A 8 70.38 -63.89 -75.41
N LEU A 9 70.99 -64.91 -74.79
CA LEU A 9 70.41 -65.58 -73.63
C LEU A 9 70.29 -64.66 -72.40
N LYS A 10 71.31 -63.84 -72.13
CA LYS A 10 71.25 -62.83 -71.06
C LYS A 10 70.13 -61.81 -71.28
N ARG A 11 69.91 -61.37 -72.52
CA ARG A 11 68.82 -60.43 -72.86
C ARG A 11 67.44 -61.06 -72.63
N ILE A 12 67.26 -62.33 -73.01
CA ILE A 12 66.00 -63.06 -72.75
C ILE A 12 65.76 -63.22 -71.24
N TRP A 13 66.80 -63.60 -70.48
CA TRP A 13 66.71 -63.72 -69.02
C TRP A 13 66.37 -62.38 -68.35
N PHE A 14 67.02 -61.29 -68.78
CA PHE A 14 66.75 -59.95 -68.28
C PHE A 14 65.32 -59.49 -68.56
N VAL A 15 64.80 -59.71 -69.78
CA VAL A 15 63.42 -59.38 -70.14
C VAL A 15 62.42 -60.20 -69.33
N ARG A 16 62.68 -61.51 -69.11
CA ARG A 16 61.84 -62.35 -68.25
C ARG A 16 61.85 -61.91 -66.79
N SER A 17 63.01 -61.52 -66.25
CA SER A 17 63.11 -60.97 -64.90
C SER A 17 62.37 -59.64 -64.76
N LEU A 18 62.45 -58.76 -65.76
CA LEU A 18 61.70 -57.51 -65.82
C LEU A 18 60.18 -57.75 -65.85
N LEU A 19 59.71 -58.68 -66.68
CA LEU A 19 58.30 -59.06 -66.73
C LEU A 19 57.82 -59.68 -65.41
N GLY A 20 58.63 -60.56 -64.80
CA GLY A 20 58.32 -61.15 -63.49
C GLY A 20 58.25 -60.11 -62.38
N LEU A 21 59.20 -59.17 -62.33
CA LEU A 21 59.16 -58.04 -61.38
C LEU A 21 57.96 -57.13 -61.63
N GLY A 22 57.61 -56.87 -62.89
CA GLY A 22 56.42 -56.10 -63.26
C GLY A 22 55.14 -56.73 -62.70
N VAL A 23 54.97 -58.04 -62.84
CA VAL A 23 53.80 -58.77 -62.31
C VAL A 23 53.77 -58.76 -60.78
N ILE A 24 54.92 -58.90 -60.10
CA ILE A 24 54.98 -58.83 -58.64
C ILE A 24 54.59 -57.44 -58.13
N VAL A 25 55.04 -56.38 -58.82
CA VAL A 25 54.71 -55.00 -58.46
C VAL A 25 53.22 -54.71 -58.69
N THR A 26 52.63 -55.15 -59.80
CA THR A 26 51.19 -54.95 -60.05
C THR A 26 50.33 -55.75 -59.08
N LEU A 27 50.68 -56.99 -58.77
CA LEU A 27 49.97 -57.78 -57.76
C LEU A 27 50.11 -57.17 -56.36
N GLY A 28 51.31 -56.71 -55.98
CA GLY A 28 51.54 -56.04 -54.71
C GLY A 28 50.71 -54.76 -54.57
N PHE A 29 50.58 -53.98 -55.65
CA PHE A 29 49.73 -52.78 -55.68
C PHE A 29 48.25 -53.14 -55.58
N SER A 30 47.77 -54.16 -56.31
CA SER A 30 46.37 -54.62 -56.24
C SER A 30 46.01 -55.18 -54.87
N ILE A 31 46.91 -55.92 -54.21
CA ILE A 31 46.71 -56.41 -52.85
C ILE A 31 46.60 -55.24 -51.87
N ARG A 32 47.49 -54.24 -51.99
CA ARG A 32 47.44 -53.04 -51.14
C ARG A 32 46.15 -52.25 -51.35
N GLN A 33 45.69 -52.09 -52.59
CA GLN A 33 44.40 -51.45 -52.88
C GLN A 33 43.22 -52.24 -52.30
N ALA A 34 43.20 -53.56 -52.49
CA ALA A 34 42.17 -54.43 -51.93
C ALA A 34 42.14 -54.36 -50.39
N GLN A 35 43.31 -54.32 -49.75
CA GLN A 35 43.42 -54.16 -48.30
C GLN A 35 42.89 -52.79 -47.84
N THR A 36 43.20 -51.70 -48.54
CA THR A 36 42.67 -50.37 -48.22
C THR A 36 41.15 -50.31 -48.32
N VAL A 37 40.57 -50.86 -49.41
CA VAL A 37 39.11 -50.90 -49.61
C VAL A 37 38.44 -51.74 -48.52
N CYS A 38 39.02 -52.89 -48.17
CA CYS A 38 38.48 -53.75 -47.11
C CYS A 38 38.53 -53.04 -45.73
N THR A 39 39.66 -52.40 -45.39
CA THR A 39 39.75 -51.62 -44.14
C THR A 39 38.75 -50.47 -44.11
N GLN A 40 38.56 -49.78 -45.24
CA GLN A 40 37.62 -48.67 -45.36
C GLN A 40 36.16 -49.13 -45.23
N GLN A 41 35.80 -50.30 -45.78
CA GLN A 41 34.47 -50.87 -45.59
C GLN A 41 34.22 -51.28 -44.13
N VAL A 42 35.22 -51.86 -43.46
CA VAL A 42 35.10 -52.21 -42.03
C VAL A 42 34.96 -50.96 -41.16
N THR A 43 35.69 -49.88 -41.44
CA THR A 43 35.54 -48.63 -40.70
C THR A 43 34.17 -48.00 -40.94
N MET A 44 33.67 -47.96 -42.19
CA MET A 44 32.33 -47.44 -42.49
C MET A 44 31.24 -48.27 -41.81
N HIS A 45 31.36 -49.60 -41.77
CA HIS A 45 30.39 -50.44 -41.08
C HIS A 45 30.41 -50.21 -39.55
N LYS A 46 31.59 -50.04 -38.96
CA LYS A 46 31.72 -49.71 -37.52
C LYS A 46 31.11 -48.34 -37.20
N GLU A 47 31.34 -47.35 -38.05
CA GLU A 47 30.77 -46.01 -37.90
C GLU A 47 29.25 -46.01 -38.06
N ALA A 48 28.72 -46.70 -39.08
CA ALA A 48 27.29 -46.87 -39.28
C ALA A 48 26.63 -47.55 -38.07
N GLN A 49 27.25 -48.60 -37.51
CA GLN A 49 26.74 -49.28 -36.32
C GLN A 49 26.79 -48.37 -35.07
N LYS A 50 27.81 -47.52 -34.94
CA LYS A 50 27.89 -46.53 -33.86
C LYS A 50 26.81 -45.45 -34.00
N GLN A 51 26.52 -45.01 -35.22
CA GLN A 51 25.43 -44.07 -35.49
C GLN A 51 24.06 -44.68 -35.17
N LEU A 52 23.83 -45.95 -35.51
CA LEU A 52 22.60 -46.68 -35.13
C LEU A 52 22.44 -46.73 -33.61
N ARG A 53 23.48 -47.09 -32.86
CA ARG A 53 23.42 -47.09 -31.39
C ARG A 53 23.16 -45.69 -30.81
N ARG A 54 23.71 -44.63 -31.40
CA ARG A 54 23.42 -43.25 -30.98
C ARG A 54 21.96 -42.89 -31.25
N ARG A 55 21.43 -43.22 -32.43
CA ARG A 55 20.02 -43.01 -32.78
C ARG A 55 19.06 -43.81 -31.90
N GLU A 56 19.47 -44.95 -31.38
CA GLU A 56 18.67 -45.73 -30.42
C GLU A 56 18.77 -45.16 -28.99
N GLN A 57 19.91 -44.55 -28.63
CA GLN A 57 20.13 -43.99 -27.28
C GLN A 57 19.55 -42.58 -27.09
N GLU A 58 19.58 -41.74 -28.12
CA GLU A 58 18.99 -40.39 -28.11
C GLU A 58 17.51 -40.38 -27.65
N PRO A 59 16.60 -41.19 -28.23
CA PRO A 59 15.19 -41.16 -27.81
C PRO A 59 15.01 -41.69 -26.38
N LEU A 60 15.85 -42.60 -25.90
CA LEU A 60 15.82 -43.08 -24.51
C LEU A 60 16.26 -41.99 -23.53
N GLN A 61 17.25 -41.17 -23.92
CA GLN A 61 17.69 -40.03 -23.11
C GLN A 61 16.61 -38.94 -23.06
N GLU A 62 15.99 -38.62 -24.20
CA GLU A 62 14.88 -37.68 -24.26
C GLU A 62 13.70 -38.16 -23.40
N LEU A 63 13.35 -39.45 -23.47
CA LEU A 63 12.25 -40.02 -22.69
C LEU A 63 12.54 -40.00 -21.18
N ASN A 64 13.79 -40.28 -20.78
CA ASN A 64 14.21 -40.15 -19.38
C ASN A 64 14.15 -38.68 -18.90
N GLN A 65 14.55 -37.72 -19.72
CA GLN A 65 14.46 -36.30 -19.37
C GLN A 65 13.00 -35.85 -19.21
N LEU A 66 12.12 -36.26 -20.12
CA LEU A 66 10.69 -35.97 -20.02
C LEU A 66 10.06 -36.63 -18.78
N TRP A 67 10.51 -37.83 -18.43
CA TRP A 67 10.06 -38.52 -17.23
C TRP A 67 10.45 -37.78 -15.94
N GLU A 68 11.70 -37.35 -15.83
CA GLU A 68 12.17 -36.55 -14.69
C GLU A 68 11.40 -35.23 -14.57
N GLN A 69 11.19 -34.51 -15.68
CA GLN A 69 10.39 -33.28 -15.70
C GLN A 69 8.93 -33.52 -15.25
N TRP A 70 8.32 -34.62 -15.70
CA TRP A 70 6.97 -34.98 -15.27
C TRP A 70 6.92 -35.30 -13.78
N LEU A 71 7.95 -35.94 -13.23
CA LEU A 71 8.04 -36.29 -11.83
C LEU A 71 8.18 -35.05 -10.93
N GLU A 72 8.96 -34.05 -11.36
CA GLU A 72 9.05 -32.74 -10.69
C GLU A 72 7.69 -32.01 -10.70
N GLN A 73 6.99 -31.98 -11.84
CA GLN A 73 5.65 -31.36 -11.92
C GLN A 73 4.64 -32.06 -11.01
N ARG A 74 4.73 -33.38 -10.88
CA ARG A 74 3.87 -34.14 -9.98
C ARG A 74 4.11 -33.81 -8.51
N GLN A 75 5.36 -33.65 -8.09
CA GLN A 75 5.68 -33.23 -6.71
C GLN A 75 5.08 -31.85 -6.39
N LEU A 76 5.09 -30.93 -7.35
CA LEU A 76 4.42 -29.63 -7.20
C LEU A 76 2.91 -29.79 -7.02
N LEU A 77 2.27 -30.66 -7.82
CA LEU A 77 0.84 -30.95 -7.70
C LEU A 77 0.48 -31.59 -6.35
N GLU A 78 1.36 -32.44 -5.80
CA GLU A 78 1.16 -33.05 -4.47
C GLU A 78 1.24 -32.03 -3.32
N SER A 79 1.90 -30.89 -3.53
CA SER A 79 1.95 -29.79 -2.54
C SER A 79 0.71 -28.87 -2.56
N LEU A 80 -0.09 -28.88 -3.64
CA LEU A 80 -1.25 -28.00 -3.80
C LEU A 80 -2.32 -28.18 -2.71
N PRO A 81 -2.69 -29.40 -2.26
CA PRO A 81 -3.66 -29.58 -1.18
C PRO A 81 -3.21 -28.94 0.14
N LEU A 82 -1.91 -28.99 0.45
CA LEU A 82 -1.37 -28.38 1.67
C LEU A 82 -1.46 -26.85 1.60
N LEU A 83 -1.02 -26.27 0.47
CA LEU A 83 -1.14 -24.83 0.22
C LEU A 83 -2.60 -24.35 0.26
N TRP A 84 -3.53 -25.19 -0.21
CA TRP A 84 -4.95 -24.88 -0.17
C TRP A 84 -5.51 -24.85 1.26
N GLU A 85 -5.08 -25.75 2.14
CA GLU A 85 -5.48 -25.73 3.55
C GLU A 85 -4.88 -24.52 4.30
N GLU A 86 -3.62 -24.17 4.04
CA GLU A 86 -3.01 -22.95 4.58
C GLU A 86 -3.76 -21.69 4.13
N TYR A 87 -4.13 -21.63 2.85
CA TYR A 87 -4.92 -20.54 2.31
C TYR A 87 -6.31 -20.44 2.96
N LYS A 88 -6.99 -21.57 3.19
CA LYS A 88 -8.28 -21.59 3.92
C LYS A 88 -8.15 -21.05 5.34
N LEU A 89 -7.09 -21.43 6.06
CA LEU A 89 -6.84 -20.95 7.42
C LEU A 89 -6.59 -19.43 7.43
N PHE A 90 -5.74 -18.96 6.51
CA PHE A 90 -5.49 -17.53 6.32
C PHE A 90 -6.80 -16.76 6.04
N TYR A 91 -7.62 -17.27 5.12
CA TYR A 91 -8.89 -16.63 4.76
C TYR A 91 -9.87 -16.57 5.94
N ARG A 92 -9.95 -17.64 6.75
CA ARG A 92 -10.78 -17.68 7.95
C ARG A 92 -10.32 -16.64 8.98
N GLN A 93 -9.01 -16.55 9.20
CA GLN A 93 -8.43 -15.58 10.13
C GLN A 93 -8.68 -14.13 9.67
N GLU A 94 -8.56 -13.86 8.37
CA GLU A 94 -8.84 -12.54 7.82
C GLU A 94 -10.32 -12.15 8.02
N GLN A 95 -11.24 -13.09 7.82
CA GLN A 95 -12.68 -12.89 8.06
C GLN A 95 -12.99 -12.57 9.52
N GLU A 96 -12.38 -13.26 10.47
CA GLU A 96 -12.54 -12.98 11.90
C GLU A 96 -12.00 -11.59 12.26
N GLN A 97 -10.84 -11.21 11.72
CA GLN A 97 -10.29 -9.87 11.92
C GLN A 97 -11.20 -8.78 11.32
N ARG A 98 -11.80 -9.01 10.16
CA ARG A 98 -12.75 -8.06 9.55
C ARG A 98 -13.97 -7.87 10.45
N LYS A 99 -14.55 -8.95 10.97
CA LYS A 99 -15.68 -8.89 11.92
C LYS A 99 -15.31 -8.12 13.20
N LEU A 100 -14.13 -8.37 13.77
CA LEU A 100 -13.66 -7.64 14.95
C LEU A 100 -13.45 -6.14 14.67
N ARG A 101 -12.93 -5.78 13.49
CA ARG A 101 -12.77 -4.36 13.09
C ARG A 101 -14.12 -3.69 12.86
N GLU A 102 -15.09 -4.41 12.32
CA GLU A 102 -16.47 -3.91 12.16
C GLU A 102 -17.15 -3.70 13.51
N GLN A 103 -17.01 -4.65 14.45
CA GLN A 103 -17.53 -4.50 15.82
C GLN A 103 -16.90 -3.32 16.55
N ARG A 104 -15.58 -3.11 16.44
CA ARG A 104 -14.93 -1.92 17.03
C ARG A 104 -15.45 -0.63 16.43
N ARG A 105 -15.61 -0.58 15.10
CA ARG A 105 -16.19 0.59 14.42
C ARG A 105 -17.64 0.84 14.84
N GLN A 106 -18.43 -0.21 15.03
CA GLN A 106 -19.81 -0.08 15.53
C GLN A 106 -19.82 0.49 16.95
N GLY A 107 -18.99 -0.04 17.85
CA GLY A 107 -18.88 0.50 19.22
C GLY A 107 -18.38 1.95 19.26
N GLU A 108 -17.43 2.33 18.40
CA GLU A 108 -16.99 3.73 18.26
C GLU A 108 -18.11 4.64 17.75
N LEU A 109 -18.91 4.18 16.79
CA LEU A 109 -20.04 4.94 16.26
C LEU A 109 -21.15 5.13 17.31
N GLU A 110 -21.46 4.11 18.10
CA GLU A 110 -22.40 4.20 19.22
C GLU A 110 -21.93 5.23 20.26
N HIS A 111 -20.66 5.17 20.66
CA HIS A 111 -20.08 6.14 21.59
C HIS A 111 -20.09 7.58 21.05
N LEU A 112 -19.82 7.76 19.75
CA LEU A 112 -19.92 9.07 19.09
C LEU A 112 -21.36 9.59 19.04
N GLN A 113 -22.34 8.70 18.86
CA GLN A 113 -23.76 9.06 18.90
C GLN A 113 -24.19 9.49 20.31
N GLU A 114 -23.74 8.78 21.36
CA GLU A 114 -23.99 9.16 22.74
C GLU A 114 -23.42 10.55 23.07
N LEU A 115 -22.16 10.81 22.69
CA LEU A 115 -21.53 12.13 22.85
C LEU A 115 -22.32 13.23 22.14
N LYS A 116 -22.76 12.99 20.90
CA LYS A 116 -23.57 13.95 20.15
C LYS A 116 -24.90 14.22 20.83
N GLN A 117 -25.53 13.21 21.41
CA GLN A 117 -26.79 13.34 22.14
C GLN A 117 -26.61 14.16 23.42
N GLN A 118 -25.54 13.91 24.20
CA GLN A 118 -25.21 14.71 25.38
C GLN A 118 -24.95 16.17 25.01
N LEU A 119 -24.22 16.42 23.92
CA LEU A 119 -23.90 17.77 23.47
C LEU A 119 -25.16 18.52 23.01
N ASN A 120 -26.08 17.86 22.32
CA ASN A 120 -27.38 18.43 21.96
C ASN A 120 -28.23 18.77 23.21
N GLN A 121 -28.25 17.90 24.22
CA GLN A 121 -28.94 18.17 25.48
C GLN A 121 -28.33 19.39 26.20
N ALA A 122 -27.00 19.49 26.23
CA ALA A 122 -26.32 20.64 26.82
C ALA A 122 -26.68 21.96 26.09
N TRP A 123 -26.73 21.96 24.75
CA TRP A 123 -27.16 23.13 23.99
C TRP A 123 -28.61 23.53 24.23
N LEU A 124 -29.52 22.57 24.36
CA LEU A 124 -30.92 22.86 24.69
C LEU A 124 -31.06 23.50 26.07
N LEU A 125 -30.35 22.97 27.07
CA LEU A 125 -30.33 23.53 28.42
C LEU A 125 -29.74 24.95 28.43
N LEU A 126 -28.64 25.17 27.70
CA LEU A 126 -28.04 26.50 27.55
C LEU A 126 -29.02 27.48 26.89
N GLY A 127 -29.70 27.06 25.81
CA GLY A 127 -30.70 27.87 25.12
C GLY A 127 -31.87 28.26 26.03
N LEU A 128 -32.38 27.31 26.82
CA LEU A 128 -33.44 27.56 27.80
C LEU A 128 -32.97 28.51 28.91
N PHE A 129 -31.74 28.35 29.39
CA PHE A 129 -31.15 29.25 30.38
C PHE A 129 -31.06 30.69 29.85
N ILE A 130 -30.53 30.87 28.64
CA ILE A 130 -30.44 32.19 27.99
C ILE A 130 -31.82 32.81 27.82
N LEU A 131 -32.80 32.03 27.35
CA LEU A 131 -34.18 32.50 27.16
C LEU A 131 -34.81 32.93 28.49
N SER A 132 -34.66 32.13 29.54
CA SER A 132 -35.17 32.45 30.89
C SER A 132 -34.54 33.73 31.45
N PHE A 133 -33.23 33.91 31.23
CA PHE A 133 -32.50 35.10 31.63
C PHE A 133 -32.98 36.35 30.87
N MET A 134 -33.21 36.23 29.55
CA MET A 134 -33.77 37.33 28.75
C MET A 134 -35.17 37.73 29.20
N VAL A 135 -36.05 36.76 29.51
CA VAL A 135 -37.40 37.04 30.04
C VAL A 135 -37.32 37.73 31.39
N LEU A 136 -36.45 37.25 32.29
CA LEU A 136 -36.23 37.87 33.59
C LEU A 136 -35.75 39.32 33.44
N LEU A 137 -34.78 39.55 32.57
CA LEU A 137 -34.22 40.88 32.29
C LEU A 137 -35.30 41.81 31.71
N PHE A 138 -36.12 41.32 30.79
CA PHE A 138 -37.25 42.06 30.24
C PHE A 138 -38.31 42.41 31.30
N LEU A 139 -38.64 41.48 32.19
CA LEU A 139 -39.57 41.71 33.31
C LEU A 139 -39.00 42.75 34.29
N LEU A 140 -37.72 42.65 34.64
CA LEU A 140 -37.04 43.63 35.49
C LEU A 140 -37.03 45.04 34.89
N LEU A 141 -36.84 45.15 33.57
CA LEU A 141 -36.92 46.42 32.86
C LEU A 141 -38.36 46.95 32.77
N SER A 142 -39.34 46.07 32.60
CA SER A 142 -40.76 46.44 32.48
C SER A 142 -41.35 46.88 33.83
N HIS A 143 -40.91 46.28 34.93
CA HIS A 143 -41.39 46.60 36.29
C HIS A 143 -40.72 47.85 36.89
N ARG A 144 -39.74 48.46 36.19
CA ARG A 144 -38.95 49.61 36.63
C ARG A 144 -39.69 50.96 36.64
N GLN A 145 -41.01 50.97 36.86
CA GLN A 145 -41.72 52.20 37.24
C GLN A 145 -41.53 52.56 38.74
N GLN A 146 -40.97 51.66 39.58
CA GLN A 146 -40.73 51.93 41.02
C GLN A 146 -39.42 51.35 41.61
N VAL A 147 -38.50 50.83 40.79
CA VAL A 147 -37.34 50.08 41.30
C VAL A 147 -36.08 50.96 41.32
N SER A 148 -35.90 51.74 42.40
CA SER A 148 -34.67 52.52 42.64
C SER A 148 -33.58 51.72 43.37
N LEU A 149 -33.86 50.52 43.90
CA LEU A 149 -32.94 49.87 44.85
C LEU A 149 -32.19 48.63 44.34
N THR A 150 -32.73 47.83 43.42
CA THR A 150 -32.01 46.61 42.95
C THR A 150 -31.09 46.83 41.76
N GLY A 151 -31.19 47.98 41.06
CA GLY A 151 -30.27 48.34 39.98
C GLY A 151 -28.87 48.76 40.43
N GLN A 152 -28.70 49.15 41.70
CA GLN A 152 -27.44 49.61 42.28
C GLN A 152 -26.48 48.47 42.62
N LEU A 153 -26.94 47.21 42.61
CA LEU A 153 -26.15 46.09 43.13
C LEU A 153 -25.21 45.43 42.11
N PHE A 154 -25.33 45.72 40.82
CA PHE A 154 -24.60 45.01 39.76
C PHE A 154 -23.92 45.91 38.70
N LEU A 155 -24.20 47.21 38.70
CA LEU A 155 -23.62 48.14 37.73
C LEU A 155 -22.91 49.29 38.48
N PRO A 156 -21.69 49.67 38.07
CA PRO A 156 -21.02 50.85 38.58
C PRO A 156 -21.92 52.08 38.48
N GLU A 157 -21.87 52.95 39.48
CA GLU A 157 -22.75 54.13 39.61
C GLU A 157 -22.69 55.04 38.37
N GLU A 158 -21.52 55.11 37.72
CA GLU A 158 -21.26 55.87 36.50
C GLU A 158 -22.21 55.47 35.36
N TYR A 159 -22.43 54.16 35.18
CA TYR A 159 -23.31 53.64 34.13
C TYR A 159 -24.79 53.83 34.46
N ILE A 160 -25.15 53.82 35.75
CA ILE A 160 -26.51 54.10 36.19
C ILE A 160 -26.87 55.55 35.88
N ALA A 161 -25.95 56.49 36.16
CA ALA A 161 -26.14 57.90 35.86
C ALA A 161 -26.28 58.16 34.35
N GLU A 162 -25.50 57.46 33.51
CA GLU A 162 -25.58 57.60 32.06
C GLU A 162 -26.89 57.03 31.49
N LEU A 163 -27.33 55.87 31.98
CA LEU A 163 -28.63 55.27 31.62
C LEU A 163 -29.81 56.17 32.06
N GLU A 164 -29.72 56.80 33.22
CA GLU A 164 -30.73 57.74 33.70
C GLU A 164 -30.75 59.03 32.85
N ALA A 165 -29.57 59.57 32.51
CA ALA A 165 -29.45 60.72 31.62
C ALA A 165 -30.03 60.43 30.22
N LEU A 166 -29.78 59.23 29.68
CA LEU A 166 -30.34 58.77 28.42
C LEU A 166 -31.87 58.69 28.50
N HIS A 167 -32.41 58.12 29.58
CA HIS A 167 -33.84 58.02 29.80
C HIS A 167 -34.49 59.41 29.86
N GLN A 168 -33.91 60.35 30.61
CA GLN A 168 -34.40 61.72 30.73
C GLN A 168 -34.37 62.46 29.38
N ARG A 169 -33.29 62.32 28.59
CA ARG A 169 -33.19 62.89 27.24
C ARG A 169 -34.23 62.33 26.27
N MET A 170 -34.55 61.05 26.36
CA MET A 170 -35.53 60.43 25.47
C MET A 170 -36.96 60.77 25.86
N LYS A 171 -37.22 60.95 27.16
CA LYS A 171 -38.49 61.44 27.69
C LYS A 171 -38.75 62.89 27.28
N SER A 172 -37.74 63.75 27.30
CA SER A 172 -37.87 65.14 26.84
C SER A 172 -38.09 65.25 25.33
N GLN A 173 -37.61 64.29 24.54
CA GLN A 173 -37.85 64.18 23.10
C GLN A 173 -39.22 63.57 22.73
N GLN A 174 -40.11 63.31 23.70
CA GLN A 174 -41.45 62.73 23.50
C GLN A 174 -41.46 61.44 22.67
N LYS A 175 -40.44 60.58 22.80
CA LYS A 175 -40.40 59.30 22.10
C LYS A 175 -41.38 58.29 22.70
N PRO A 176 -41.91 57.36 21.89
CA PRO A 176 -42.82 56.33 22.39
C PRO A 176 -42.11 55.37 23.37
N LEU A 177 -42.84 54.92 24.39
CA LEU A 177 -42.29 54.15 25.52
C LEU A 177 -41.53 52.90 25.09
N TRP A 178 -42.04 52.16 24.10
CA TRP A 178 -41.40 50.94 23.59
C TRP A 178 -40.02 51.22 22.96
N PHE A 179 -39.85 52.37 22.31
CA PHE A 179 -38.58 52.78 21.71
C PHE A 179 -37.57 53.14 22.81
N ILE A 180 -38.04 53.77 23.89
CA ILE A 180 -37.21 54.05 25.07
C ILE A 180 -36.74 52.74 25.70
N GLN A 181 -37.64 51.77 25.88
CA GLN A 181 -37.31 50.46 26.43
C GLN A 181 -36.32 49.69 25.56
N LEU A 182 -36.52 49.65 24.24
CA LEU A 182 -35.63 48.97 23.31
C LEU A 182 -34.23 49.61 23.31
N LYS A 183 -34.16 50.95 23.30
CA LYS A 183 -32.88 51.65 23.32
C LYS A 183 -32.16 51.44 24.65
N MET A 184 -32.87 51.47 25.78
CA MET A 184 -32.29 51.15 27.10
C MET A 184 -31.78 49.71 27.15
N LEU A 185 -32.53 48.74 26.59
CA LEU A 185 -32.09 47.35 26.49
C LEU A 185 -30.82 47.23 25.65
N GLN A 186 -30.74 47.92 24.52
CA GLN A 186 -29.57 47.93 23.66
C GLN A 186 -28.33 48.43 24.44
N GLU A 187 -28.42 49.59 25.10
CA GLU A 187 -27.31 50.16 25.86
C GLU A 187 -26.89 49.24 27.01
N VAL A 188 -27.84 48.60 27.71
CA VAL A 188 -27.53 47.60 28.74
C VAL A 188 -26.80 46.38 28.17
N VAL A 189 -27.20 45.90 26.99
CA VAL A 189 -26.52 44.78 26.31
C VAL A 189 -25.11 45.19 25.87
N GLU A 190 -24.93 46.39 25.32
CA GLU A 190 -23.62 46.92 24.94
C GLU A 190 -22.71 47.10 26.16
N LEU A 191 -23.25 47.56 27.29
CA LEU A 191 -22.53 47.64 28.56
C LEU A 191 -22.12 46.27 29.10
N LEU A 192 -23.02 45.30 29.11
CA LEU A 192 -22.71 43.93 29.51
C LEU A 192 -21.65 43.31 28.59
N TRP A 193 -21.71 43.60 27.28
CA TRP A 193 -20.73 43.15 26.31
C TRP A 193 -19.35 43.78 26.55
N ALA A 194 -19.31 45.10 26.81
CA ALA A 194 -18.08 45.81 27.15
C ALA A 194 -17.46 45.27 28.45
N PHE A 195 -18.28 45.02 29.47
CA PHE A 195 -17.85 44.42 30.73
C PHE A 195 -17.30 43.00 30.53
N TYR A 196 -17.96 42.18 29.71
CA TYR A 196 -17.48 40.86 29.34
C TYR A 196 -16.12 40.90 28.62
N ILE A 197 -15.95 41.82 27.66
CA ILE A 197 -14.66 42.03 26.99
C ILE A 197 -13.59 42.46 27.99
N HIS A 198 -13.92 43.39 28.90
CA HIS A 198 -12.99 43.87 29.91
C HIS A 198 -12.50 42.73 30.82
N ILE A 199 -13.42 41.91 31.36
CA ILE A 199 -13.06 40.71 32.15
C ILE A 199 -12.20 39.73 31.33
N ARG A 200 -12.51 39.55 30.04
CA ARG A 200 -11.71 38.67 29.17
C ARG A 200 -10.30 39.22 28.97
N ILE A 201 -10.14 40.53 28.79
CA ILE A 201 -8.84 41.19 28.66
C ILE A 201 -8.05 41.10 29.97
N GLU A 202 -8.68 41.38 31.11
CA GLU A 202 -8.04 41.25 32.43
C GLU A 202 -7.59 39.81 32.70
N ASN A 203 -8.42 38.83 32.35
CA ASN A 203 -8.05 37.41 32.46
C ASN A 203 -6.95 36.99 31.47
N LEU A 204 -6.85 37.63 30.30
CA LEU A 204 -5.75 37.43 29.35
C LEU A 204 -4.43 38.06 29.85
N TRP A 205 -4.50 39.02 30.79
CA TRP A 205 -3.36 39.74 31.35
C TRP A 205 -2.93 39.23 32.73
N LEU A 206 -3.54 38.17 33.26
CA LEU A 206 -2.99 37.46 34.42
C LEU A 206 -1.64 36.85 34.02
N PRO A 207 -0.49 37.35 34.54
CA PRO A 207 0.78 36.68 34.34
C PRO A 207 0.66 35.28 34.93
N GLY A 208 1.03 34.28 34.13
CA GLY A 208 0.98 32.88 34.52
C GLY A 208 1.54 32.72 35.93
N ILE A 209 0.67 32.36 36.87
CA ILE A 209 1.05 31.97 38.22
C ILE A 209 2.11 30.90 38.04
N ASN A 210 3.33 31.30 38.36
CA ASN A 210 4.53 30.52 38.53
C ASN A 210 4.23 29.03 38.54
N LYS A 211 4.52 28.37 37.40
CA LYS A 211 5.06 27.01 37.43
C LYS A 211 6.26 27.10 38.38
N LYS A 212 6.04 26.77 39.65
CA LYS A 212 7.11 26.30 40.51
C LYS A 212 7.76 25.15 39.75
N ILE A 213 8.95 25.44 39.26
CA ILE A 213 10.02 24.47 39.09
C ILE A 213 10.28 24.01 40.53
N ASP A 214 9.64 22.92 40.95
CA ASP A 214 10.10 22.12 42.07
C ASP A 214 10.69 20.84 41.44
N ASP A 215 11.85 20.46 41.97
CA ASP A 215 12.89 19.57 41.42
C ASP A 215 12.48 18.13 41.07
#